data_AF-A0AAD7DQ93-F1
#
_entry.id   AF-A0AAD7DQ93-F1
#
_cell.length_a   1.000
_cell.length_b   1.000
_cell.length_c   1.000
_cell.angle_alpha   90.00
_cell.angle_beta   90.00
_cell.angle_gamma   90.00
#
_symmetry.space_group_name_H-M   'P 1'
#
loop_
_entity.id
_entity.type
_entity.pdbx_description
1 polymer ?
#
loop_
_entity_poly.entity_id
_entity_poly.type
_entity_poly.pdbx_seq_one_letter_code
_entity_poly.pdbx_strand_id
1 'polypeptide(L)'
;LSATLEVYEGILEKHKFLVGDGFTLVDLFHVAFGAPLASAGRDLMTSMGPNVACWWNDIITRPSWVGLESGIKSTAPNLRC
;
A
#
# COMPACT_ATOMS: atom_id res chain seq x y z
N LEU A 1 0.91 6.40 15.34
CA LEU A 1 1.42 6.08 13.98
C LEU A 1 2.71 6.83 13.67
N SER A 2 2.89 8.07 14.13
CA SER A 2 4.04 8.91 13.76
C SER A 2 5.41 8.26 14.04
N ALA A 3 5.67 7.83 15.27
CA ALA A 3 6.94 7.17 15.62
C ALA A 3 7.24 5.90 14.79
N THR A 4 6.21 5.15 14.40
CA THR A 4 6.38 3.96 13.55
C THR A 4 6.76 4.35 12.13
N LEU A 5 6.11 5.37 11.58
CA LEU A 5 6.37 5.82 10.21
C LEU A 5 7.71 6.60 10.11
N GLU A 6 8.18 7.22 11.18
CA GLU A 6 9.55 7.75 11.27
C GLU A 6 10.60 6.63 11.16
N VAL A 7 10.36 5.48 11.79
CA VAL A 7 11.21 4.29 11.60
C VAL A 7 11.14 3.80 10.17
N TYR A 8 9.96 3.85 9.53
CA TYR A 8 9.80 3.41 8.14
C TYR A 8 10.56 4.32 7.19
N GLU A 9 10.52 5.63 7.41
CA GLU A 9 11.27 6.62 6.62
C GLU A 9 12.77 6.27 6.60
N GLY A 10 13.35 5.91 7.75
CA GLY A 10 14.77 5.49 7.83
C GLY A 10 15.08 4.11 7.24
N ILE A 11 14.10 3.19 7.20
CA ILE A 11 14.25 1.91 6.51
C ILE A 11 14.19 2.13 4.99
N LEU A 12 13.21 2.91 4.54
CA LEU A 12 12.91 3.17 3.13
C LEU A 12 13.91 4.13 2.46
N GLU A 13 14.69 4.88 3.25
CA GLU A 13 15.88 5.57 2.77
C GLU A 13 16.93 4.59 2.19
N LYS A 14 17.00 3.36 2.74
CA LYS A 14 18.03 2.37 2.40
C LYS A 14 17.53 1.26 1.47
N HIS A 15 16.23 1.03 1.46
CA HIS A 15 15.59 -0.09 0.79
C HIS A 15 14.34 0.36 0.07
N LYS A 16 14.04 -0.25 -1.08
CA LYS A 16 12.82 0.12 -1.82
C LYS A 16 11.52 -0.22 -1.08
N PHE A 17 11.53 -1.31 -0.30
CA PHE A 17 10.40 -1.82 0.47
C PHE A 17 10.80 -2.08 1.91
N LEU A 18 9.84 -2.42 2.77
CA LEU A 18 10.09 -2.58 4.21
C LEU A 18 11.05 -3.74 4.54
N VAL A 19 11.16 -4.72 3.65
CA VAL A 19 12.05 -5.88 3.80
C VAL A 19 12.98 -5.99 2.58
N GLY A 20 13.81 -4.97 2.38
CA GLY A 20 14.76 -4.90 1.27
C GLY A 20 14.12 -4.42 -0.03
N ASP A 21 14.61 -4.91 -1.17
CA ASP A 21 14.21 -4.37 -2.48
C ASP A 21 13.08 -5.15 -3.17
N GLY A 22 12.66 -6.27 -2.58
CA GLY A 22 11.55 -7.08 -3.06
C GLY A 22 10.23 -6.63 -2.44
N PHE A 23 9.16 -6.56 -3.24
CA PHE A 23 7.81 -6.40 -2.71
C PHE A 23 7.36 -7.68 -2.03
N THR A 24 6.97 -7.59 -0.76
CA THR A 24 6.61 -8.74 0.06
C THR A 24 5.21 -8.60 0.63
N LEU A 25 4.77 -9.64 1.34
CA LEU A 25 3.53 -9.63 2.09
C LEU A 25 3.50 -8.51 3.15
N VAL A 26 4.66 -8.09 3.70
CA VAL A 26 4.74 -7.01 4.69
C VAL A 26 4.24 -5.69 4.09
N ASP A 27 4.65 -5.36 2.87
CA ASP A 27 4.21 -4.15 2.17
C ASP A 27 2.71 -4.20 1.87
N LEU A 28 2.21 -5.36 1.42
CA LEU A 28 0.80 -5.56 1.10
C LEU A 28 -0.12 -5.40 2.32
N PHE A 29 0.30 -5.84 3.51
CA PHE A 29 -0.51 -5.72 4.73
C PHE A 29 -0.87 -4.28 5.09
N HIS A 30 -0.05 -3.30 4.70
CA HIS A 30 -0.29 -1.90 5.00
C HIS A 30 -1.46 -1.32 4.21
N VAL A 31 -1.77 -1.88 3.04
CA VAL A 31 -2.78 -1.32 2.14
C VAL A 31 -4.19 -1.45 2.69
N ALA A 32 -4.46 -2.57 3.36
CA ALA A 32 -5.76 -2.87 3.97
C ALA A 32 -6.22 -1.82 5.00
N PHE A 33 -5.27 -1.10 5.60
CA PHE A 33 -5.55 -0.06 6.60
C PHE A 33 -5.19 1.35 6.12
N GLY A 34 -4.12 1.52 5.34
CA GLY A 34 -3.69 2.83 4.87
C GLY A 34 -4.64 3.47 3.87
N ALA A 35 -5.22 2.70 2.94
CA ALA A 35 -6.14 3.25 1.93
C ALA A 35 -7.45 3.76 2.55
N PRO A 36 -8.15 3.00 3.43
CA PRO A 36 -9.32 3.52 4.13
C PRO A 36 -9.05 4.75 5.01
N LEU A 37 -7.85 4.84 5.62
CA LEU A 37 -7.47 6.00 6.42
C LEU A 37 -7.36 7.28 5.57
N ALA A 38 -6.81 7.18 4.36
CA ALA A 38 -6.78 8.29 3.42
C ALA A 38 -8.20 8.76 3.05
N SER A 39 -9.12 7.81 2.76
CA SER A 39 -10.54 8.12 2.50
C SER A 39 -11.25 8.76 3.71
N ALA A 40 -10.79 8.50 4.93
CA ALA A 40 -11.27 9.13 6.16
C ALA A 40 -10.62 10.50 6.45
N GLY A 41 -9.86 11.07 5.52
CA GLY A 41 -9.20 12.38 5.65
C GLY A 41 -7.92 12.34 6.49
N ARG A 42 -7.35 11.15 6.70
CA ARG A 42 -6.14 10.93 7.51
C ARG A 42 -5.03 10.34 6.62
N ASP A 43 -4.57 11.14 5.66
CA ASP A 43 -3.52 10.72 4.73
C ASP A 43 -2.12 10.85 5.33
N LEU A 44 -1.82 9.97 6.28
CA LEU A 44 -0.53 9.91 6.96
C LEU A 44 0.58 9.32 6.08
N MET A 45 0.21 8.55 5.07
CA MET A 45 1.17 7.83 4.22
C MET A 45 1.80 8.75 3.19
N THR A 46 1.08 9.74 2.66
CA THR A 46 1.67 10.74 1.76
C THR A 46 2.30 11.93 2.49
N SER A 47 1.89 12.20 3.73
CA SER A 47 2.33 13.38 4.48
C SER A 47 3.53 13.17 5.40
N MET A 48 3.98 11.92 5.63
CA MET A 48 5.05 11.66 6.61
C MET A 48 6.43 12.12 6.13
N GLY A 49 6.79 11.78 4.90
CA GLY A 49 8.12 11.97 4.35
C GLY A 49 8.24 11.43 2.94
N PRO A 50 9.29 11.82 2.19
CA PRO A 50 9.43 11.46 0.79
C PRO A 50 9.56 9.95 0.57
N ASN A 51 10.25 9.21 1.46
CA ASN A 51 10.47 7.78 1.26
C ASN A 51 9.21 6.97 1.56
N VAL A 52 8.51 7.27 2.67
CA VAL A 52 7.20 6.66 2.96
C VAL A 52 6.17 7.00 1.89
N ALA A 53 6.13 8.25 1.40
CA ALA A 53 5.20 8.64 0.34
C ALA A 53 5.51 7.92 -0.98
N CYS A 54 6.78 7.79 -1.35
CA CYS A 54 7.21 7.05 -2.53
C CYS A 54 6.83 5.56 -2.43
N TRP A 55 7.18 4.92 -1.31
CA TRP A 55 6.82 3.53 -1.01
C TRP A 55 5.31 3.30 -1.08
N TRP A 56 4.52 4.17 -0.46
CA TRP A 56 3.06 4.07 -0.48
C TRP A 56 2.50 4.16 -1.89
N ASN A 57 2.97 5.14 -2.68
CA ASN A 57 2.58 5.29 -4.08
C ASN A 57 2.92 4.06 -4.93
N ASP A 58 4.10 3.48 -4.72
CA ASP A 58 4.54 2.25 -5.40
C ASP A 58 3.65 1.03 -5.09
N ILE A 59 2.89 1.07 -3.98
CA ILE A 59 1.95 0.01 -3.62
C ILE A 59 0.56 0.29 -4.21
N ILE A 60 0.00 1.48 -3.98
CA ILE A 60 -1.38 1.80 -4.38
C ILE A 60 -1.55 1.98 -5.89
N THR A 61 -0.46 2.21 -6.64
CA THR A 61 -0.51 2.29 -8.11
C THR A 61 -0.39 0.92 -8.79
N ARG A 62 -0.19 -0.16 -8.02
CA ARG A 62 -0.06 -1.51 -8.59
C ARG A 62 -1.34 -1.93 -9.31
N PRO A 63 -1.26 -2.52 -10.52
CA PRO A 63 -2.43 -2.98 -11.25
C PRO A 63 -3.31 -3.96 -10.46
N SER A 64 -2.69 -4.82 -9.64
CA SER A 64 -3.42 -5.75 -8.77
C SER A 64 -4.22 -5.05 -7.68
N TRP A 65 -3.72 -3.94 -7.14
CA TRP A 65 -4.43 -3.13 -6.15
C TRP A 65 -5.55 -2.31 -6.80
N VAL A 66 -5.24 -1.59 -7.87
CA VAL A 66 -6.23 -0.79 -8.62
C VAL A 66 -7.38 -1.67 -9.12
N GLY A 67 -7.10 -2.89 -9.58
CA GLY A 67 -8.12 -3.86 -9.97
C GLY A 67 -9.01 -4.33 -8.81
N LEU A 68 -8.47 -4.43 -7.60
CA LEU A 68 -9.24 -4.74 -6.40
C LEU A 68 -10.12 -3.56 -5.98
N GLU A 69 -9.56 -2.35 -5.95
CA GLU A 69 -10.25 -1.11 -5.56
C GLU A 69 -11.40 -0.76 -6.51
N SER A 70 -11.19 -0.95 -7.82
CA SER A 70 -12.23 -0.74 -8.85
C SER A 70 -13.32 -1.83 -8.89
N GLY A 71 -13.21 -2.84 -8.01
CA GLY A 71 -14.12 -3.98 -7.95
C GLY A 71 -13.72 -5.07 -8.94
N ILE A 72 -13.26 -6.21 -8.43
CA ILE A 72 -12.93 -7.38 -9.25
C ILE A 72 -14.21 -7.89 -9.93
N LYS A 73 -14.30 -7.70 -11.25
CA LYS A 73 -15.33 -8.35 -12.05
C LYS A 73 -14.98 -9.82 -12.19
N SER A 74 -15.78 -10.70 -11.60
CA SER A 74 -15.65 -12.13 -11.82
C SER A 74 -15.76 -12.43 -13.32
N THR A 75 -14.71 -13.00 -13.90
CA THR A 75 -14.71 -13.53 -15.26
C THR A 75 -15.15 -14.99 -15.31
N ALA A 76 -15.43 -15.61 -14.16
CA ALA A 76 -15.96 -16.96 -14.14
C ALA A 76 -17.32 -16.98 -14.85
N PRO A 77 -17.49 -17.78 -15.92
CA PRO A 77 -18.82 -17.98 -16.49
C PRO A 77 -19.72 -18.49 -15.37
N ASN A 78 -20.95 -17.99 -15.37
CA ASN A 78 -21.98 -18.24 -14.36
C ASN A 78 -22.35 -19.74 -14.39
N LEU A 79 -21.50 -20.59 -13.81
CA LEU A 79 -21.72 -22.02 -13.65
C LEU A 79 -22.68 -22.17 -12.48
N ARG A 80 -23.97 -22.08 -12.80
CA ARG A 80 -25.00 -22.67 -11.96
C ARG A 80 -24.84 -24.19 -12.05
N CYS A 81 -24.54 -24.83 -10.92
CA CYS A 81 -24.80 -26.26 -10.76
C CYS A 81 -26.29 -26.55 -10.90
#